data_AF-A0A927A1F9-F1
#
_entry.id   AF-A0A927A1F9-F1
#
_cell.length_a   1.000
_cell.length_b   1.000
_cell.length_c   1.000
_cell.angle_alpha   90.00
_cell.angle_beta   90.00
_cell.angle_gamma   90.00
#
_symmetry.space_group_name_H-M   'P 1'
#
loop_
_entity.id
_entity.type
_entity.pdbx_description
1 polymer ?
#
loop_
_entity_poly.entity_id
_entity_poly.type
_entity_poly.pdbx_seq_one_letter_code
_entity_poly.pdbx_strand_id
1 'polypeptide(L)'
;MALTPSTMLPLGTLAPNFSLPDVVSGKTISLANFADKKVLVVIFVSRHCPFVQHIKFELAKLGQDYKNRNVGILAISSNDNIRNDERFQALLQE
;
A
#
# COMPACT_ATOMS: atom_id res chain seq x y z
N MET A 1 5.25 9.30 -16.76
CA MET A 1 4.57 8.12 -16.18
C MET A 1 4.32 7.12 -17.27
N ALA A 2 4.64 5.85 -17.05
CA ALA A 2 4.44 4.80 -18.04
C ALA A 2 3.07 4.12 -17.84
N LEU A 3 2.33 3.94 -18.93
CA LEU A 3 1.15 3.08 -19.00
C LEU A 3 1.62 1.62 -19.06
N THR A 4 2.10 1.11 -17.94
CA THR A 4 2.68 -0.24 -17.86
C THR A 4 1.70 -1.18 -17.17
N PRO A 5 1.23 -2.25 -17.85
CA PRO A 5 0.40 -3.26 -17.21
C PRO A 5 1.20 -4.03 -16.15
N SER A 6 0.51 -4.56 -15.14
CA SER A 6 1.13 -5.39 -14.11
C SER A 6 1.78 -6.64 -14.72
N THR A 7 2.93 -7.02 -14.18
CA THR A 7 3.55 -8.31 -14.48
C THR A 7 2.94 -9.36 -13.55
N MET A 8 2.29 -10.37 -14.12
CA MET A 8 1.71 -11.46 -13.34
C MET A 8 2.81 -12.44 -12.90
N LEU A 9 2.87 -12.68 -11.59
CA LEU A 9 3.62 -13.82 -11.05
C LEU A 9 2.77 -15.09 -11.19
N PRO A 10 3.40 -16.28 -11.28
CA PRO A 10 2.67 -17.54 -11.22
C PRO A 10 1.80 -17.62 -9.95
N LEU A 11 0.58 -18.14 -10.09
CA LEU A 11 -0.28 -18.37 -8.93
C LEU A 11 0.38 -19.39 -7.99
N GLY A 12 0.18 -19.20 -6.68
CA GLY A 12 0.85 -20.00 -5.65
C GLY A 12 2.27 -19.53 -5.32
N THR A 13 2.79 -18.50 -6.00
CA THR A 13 4.02 -17.83 -5.56
C THR A 13 3.86 -17.34 -4.12
N LEU A 14 4.78 -17.76 -3.25
CA LEU A 14 4.77 -17.34 -1.86
C LEU A 14 5.03 -15.84 -1.75
N ALA A 15 4.30 -15.19 -0.85
CA ALA A 15 4.53 -13.79 -0.55
C ALA A 15 5.97 -13.59 -0.05
N PRO A 16 6.78 -12.71 -0.69
CA PRO A 16 8.11 -12.40 -0.20
C PRO A 16 8.05 -11.78 1.20
N ASN A 17 9.04 -12.09 2.03
CA ASN A 17 9.14 -11.42 3.33
C ASN A 17 9.51 -9.94 3.11
N PHE A 18 9.03 -9.08 4.00
CA PHE A 18 9.31 -7.65 3.98
C PHE A 18 9.38 -7.09 5.40
N SER A 19 10.04 -5.94 5.53
CA SER A 19 10.12 -5.16 6.75
C SER A 19 10.22 -3.69 6.34
N LEU A 20 9.12 -2.95 6.49
CA LEU A 20 8.98 -1.59 5.97
C LEU A 20 8.45 -0.66 7.07
N PRO A 21 8.91 0.60 7.13
CA PRO A 21 8.34 1.57 8.05
C PRO A 21 6.93 1.96 7.61
N ASP A 22 5.99 1.93 8.55
CA ASP A 22 4.68 2.54 8.36
C ASP A 22 4.81 4.07 8.40
N VAL A 23 4.23 4.72 7.39
CA VAL A 23 4.36 6.17 7.20
C VAL A 23 3.52 6.99 8.19
N VAL A 24 2.55 6.38 8.87
CA VAL A 24 1.68 7.06 9.84
C VAL A 24 2.24 6.91 11.25
N SER A 25 2.51 5.68 11.69
CA SER A 25 2.94 5.38 13.06
C SER A 25 4.46 5.33 13.24
N GLY A 26 5.24 5.28 12.16
CA GLY A 26 6.69 5.08 12.20
C GLY A 26 7.13 3.66 12.62
N LYS A 27 6.18 2.78 12.96
CA LYS A 27 6.48 1.41 13.37
C LYS A 27 6.89 0.57 12.17
N THR A 28 7.79 -0.37 12.39
CA THR A 28 8.11 -1.37 11.36
C THR A 28 6.98 -2.38 11.23
N ILE A 29 6.48 -2.55 10.00
CA ILE A 29 5.49 -3.54 9.62
C ILE A 29 6.16 -4.57 8.71
N SER A 30 5.90 -5.84 9.00
CA SER A 30 6.45 -7.00 8.32
C SER A 30 5.34 -7.98 7.91
N LEU A 31 5.67 -8.95 7.07
CA LEU A 31 4.73 -10.01 6.71
C LEU A 31 4.21 -10.77 7.94
N ALA A 32 5.06 -10.96 8.95
CA ALA A 32 4.70 -11.66 10.19
C ALA A 32 3.64 -10.92 11.02
N ASN A 33 3.48 -9.60 10.86
CA ASN A 33 2.44 -8.83 11.55
C ASN A 33 1.01 -9.19 11.09
N PHE A 34 0.89 -9.97 10.00
CA PHE A 34 -0.38 -10.43 9.44
C PHE A 34 -0.59 -11.94 9.62
N ALA A 35 0.19 -12.61 10.49
CA ALA A 35 0.12 -14.06 10.68
C ALA A 35 -1.24 -14.57 11.19
N ASP A 36 -2.03 -13.71 11.86
CA ASP A 36 -3.39 -14.01 12.31
C ASP A 36 -4.44 -13.82 11.20
N LYS A 37 -4.06 -13.26 10.05
CA LYS A 37 -4.97 -12.98 8.93
C LYS A 37 -5.11 -14.17 7.99
N LYS A 38 -6.36 -14.52 7.64
CA LYS A 38 -6.65 -15.57 6.65
C LYS A 38 -6.23 -15.16 5.24
N VAL A 39 -6.35 -13.87 4.92
CA VAL A 39 -5.99 -13.31 3.62
C VAL A 39 -5.21 -12.01 3.85
N LEU A 40 -4.16 -11.79 3.05
CA LEU A 40 -3.46 -10.52 2.98
C LEU A 40 -3.53 -9.99 1.54
N VAL A 41 -4.00 -8.76 1.37
CA VAL A 41 -4.00 -8.04 0.11
C VAL A 41 -2.90 -6.97 0.18
N VAL A 42 -1.90 -7.08 -0.68
CA VAL A 42 -0.82 -6.10 -0.81
C VAL A 42 -1.04 -5.29 -2.07
N ILE A 43 -1.09 -3.97 -1.95
CA ILE A 43 -1.37 -3.04 -3.05
C ILE A 43 -0.20 -2.07 -3.17
N PHE A 44 0.52 -2.11 -4.30
CA PHE A 44 1.51 -1.10 -4.60
C PHE A 44 0.83 0.14 -5.17
N VAL A 45 0.98 1.28 -4.48
CA VAL A 45 0.31 2.54 -4.81
C VAL A 45 1.32 3.67 -4.94
N SER A 46 0.91 4.70 -5.68
CA SER A 46 1.67 5.94 -5.83
C SER A 46 0.76 7.12 -5.65
N ARG A 47 1.13 8.07 -4.77
CA ARG A 47 0.34 9.28 -4.51
C ARG A 47 0.22 10.18 -5.74
N HIS A 48 1.21 10.14 -6.63
CA HIS A 48 1.26 10.99 -7.83
C HIS A 48 0.69 10.32 -9.08
N CYS A 49 0.21 9.08 -8.97
CA CYS A 49 -0.36 8.36 -10.09
C CYS A 49 -1.84 8.75 -10.30
N PRO A 50 -2.23 9.39 -11.44
CA PRO A 50 -3.61 9.62 -11.84
C PRO A 50 -4.53 8.41 -11.66
N PHE A 51 -4.07 7.20 -11.98
CA PHE A 51 -4.90 5.99 -11.78
C PHE A 51 -5.28 5.79 -10.31
N VAL A 52 -4.31 5.93 -9.40
CA VAL A 52 -4.55 5.82 -7.95
C VAL A 52 -5.39 6.99 -7.45
N GLN A 53 -5.15 8.21 -7.96
CA GLN A 53 -5.96 9.39 -7.60
C GLN A 53 -7.44 9.22 -7.95
N HIS A 54 -7.76 8.52 -9.04
CA HIS A 54 -9.13 8.20 -9.42
C HIS A 54 -9.78 7.16 -8.48
N ILE A 55 -9.03 6.15 -8.02
CA ILE A 55 -9.58 5.03 -7.24
C ILE A 55 -9.38 5.14 -5.72
N LYS A 56 -8.69 6.18 -5.22
CA LYS A 56 -8.29 6.29 -3.80
C LYS A 56 -9.46 6.14 -2.81
N PHE A 57 -10.65 6.65 -3.14
CA PHE A 57 -11.83 6.54 -2.29
C PHE A 57 -12.39 5.12 -2.27
N GLU A 58 -12.36 4.41 -3.40
CA GLU A 58 -12.76 3.00 -3.46
C GLU A 58 -11.76 2.11 -2.71
N LEU A 59 -10.46 2.43 -2.74
CA LEU A 59 -9.46 1.74 -1.92
C LEU A 59 -9.72 1.95 -0.41
N ALA A 60 -10.07 3.18 0.00
CA ALA A 60 -10.44 3.47 1.38
C ALA A 60 -11.71 2.71 1.79
N LYS A 61 -12.72 2.66 0.91
CA LYS A 61 -13.96 1.91 1.11
C LYS A 61 -13.68 0.41 1.24
N LEU A 62 -12.84 -0.17 0.37
CA LEU A 62 -12.40 -1.56 0.48
C LEU A 62 -11.77 -1.84 1.86
N GLY A 63 -10.94 -0.92 2.35
CA GLY A 63 -10.40 -0.98 3.71
C GLY A 63 -11.48 -1.09 4.78
N GLN A 64 -12.53 -0.27 4.69
CA GLN A 64 -13.66 -0.28 5.63
C GLN A 64 -14.50 -1.55 5.54
N ASP A 65 -14.86 -1.98 4.32
CA ASP A 65 -15.72 -3.14 4.05
C ASP A 65 -15.12 -4.45 4.61
N TYR A 66 -13.79 -4.51 4.68
CA TYR A 66 -13.04 -5.69 5.14
C TYR A 66 -12.40 -5.51 6.52
N LYS A 67 -12.52 -4.35 7.17
CA LYS A 67 -11.90 -4.06 8.48
C LYS A 67 -12.22 -5.08 9.57
N ASN A 68 -13.48 -5.52 9.64
CA ASN A 68 -13.96 -6.49 10.63
C ASN A 68 -13.97 -7.93 10.11
N ARG A 69 -13.34 -8.16 8.95
CA ARG A 69 -13.18 -9.50 8.37
C ARG A 69 -11.78 -10.00 8.67
N ASN A 70 -11.57 -11.31 8.52
CA ASN A 70 -10.25 -11.91 8.70
C ASN A 70 -9.34 -11.67 7.46
N VAL A 71 -9.17 -10.40 7.09
CA VAL A 71 -8.44 -9.94 5.90
C VAL A 71 -7.56 -8.75 6.30
N GLY A 72 -6.26 -8.86 6.03
CA GLY A 72 -5.32 -7.74 6.10
C GLY A 72 -5.25 -7.02 4.75
N ILE A 73 -5.18 -5.69 4.77
CA ILE A 73 -4.93 -4.87 3.57
C ILE A 73 -3.73 -3.97 3.87
N LEU A 74 -2.70 -4.03 3.02
CA LEU A 74 -1.47 -3.26 3.13
C LEU A 74 -1.21 -2.50 1.83
N ALA A 75 -1.09 -1.18 1.92
CA ALA A 75 -0.70 -0.33 0.80
C ALA A 75 0.80 0.02 0.92
N ILE A 76 1.58 -0.23 -0.13
CA ILE A 76 3.03 0.02 -0.19
C ILE A 76 3.31 1.09 -1.23
N SER A 77 4.07 2.12 -0.86
CA SER A 77 4.64 3.10 -1.80
C SER A 77 6.09 2.74 -2.05
N SER A 78 6.41 2.29 -3.28
CA SER A 78 7.79 1.95 -3.69
C SER A 78 8.43 3.03 -4.57
N ASN A 79 7.79 4.20 -4.70
CA ASN A 79 8.32 5.29 -5.50
C ASN A 79 9.32 6.11 -4.68
N ASP A 80 10.38 6.57 -5.34
CA ASP A 80 11.25 7.60 -4.78
C ASP A 80 10.43 8.85 -4.45
N ASN A 81 10.49 9.23 -3.18
CA ASN A 81 9.89 10.43 -2.59
C ASN A 81 10.81 11.65 -2.69
N ILE A 82 11.97 11.53 -3.35
CA ILE A 82 12.89 12.65 -3.59
C ILE A 82 12.32 13.54 -4.70
N ARG A 83 11.34 14.35 -4.31
CA ARG A 83 11.19 15.68 -4.88
C ARG A 83 11.31 16.64 -3.71
N ASN A 84 12.29 17.54 -3.78
CA ASN A 84 12.50 18.63 -2.83
C ASN A 84 11.38 19.69 -3.01
N ASP A 85 10.12 19.25 -2.88
CA ASP A 85 8.93 20.07 -3.01
C ASP A 85 8.45 20.37 -1.60
N GLU A 86 8.48 21.65 -1.20
CA GLU A 86 8.01 22.15 0.11
C GLU A 86 6.57 21.70 0.45
N ARG A 87 5.80 21.27 -0.57
CA ARG A 87 4.44 20.71 -0.43
C ARG A 87 4.38 19.30 0.16
N PHE A 88 5.49 18.53 0.20
CA PHE A 88 5.49 17.16 0.73
C PHE A 88 5.28 17.12 2.26
N GLN A 89 5.68 18.19 2.96
CA GLN A 89 5.51 18.30 4.42
C GLN A 89 4.09 18.67 4.85
N ALA A 90 3.34 19.37 3.99
CA ALA A 90 1.96 19.78 4.32
C ALA A 90 0.96 18.62 4.27
N LEU A 91 1.21 17.59 3.46
CA LEU A 91 0.30 16.44 3.27
C LEU A 91 0.45 15.32 4.31
N LEU A 92 1.39 15.46 5.25
CA LEU A 92 1.56 14.54 6.39
C LEU A 92 0.95 15.09 7.68
N GLN A 93 0.30 16.27 7.62
CA GLN A 93 -0.32 16.93 8.77
C GLN A 93 -1.86 17.02 8.67
N GLU A 94 -2.48 16.35 7.70
CA GLU A 94 -3.95 16.15 7.59
C GLU A 94 -4.27 14.65 7.61
#